data_AF-A0A7H1Q5J0-F1
#
_entry.id   AF-A0A7H1Q5J0-F1
#
_cell.length_a   1.000
_cell.length_b   1.000
_cell.length_c   1.000
_cell.angle_alpha   90.00
_cell.angle_beta   90.00
_cell.angle_gamma   90.00
#
_symmetry.space_group_name_H-M   'P 1'
#
loop_
_entity.id
_entity.type
_entity.pdbx_description
1 polymer ?
#
loop_
_entity_poly.entity_id
_entity_poly.type
_entity_poly.pdbx_seq_one_letter_code
_entity_poly.pdbx_strand_id
1 'polypeptide(L)'
;MEVTILCPYDTAALHPRAPADARTTHPVVIEGAEQRPGAAYDPEGAVARRNLPLPPAPAAGPGVLHARFDAERLSAVGHLAADHGAGLGLAGEALENLTLVTAELTTNSVVHGGGRGTPTVWAAGGQVLCEVRDRGRLTDPPAGRRPAAPGRRGGRGLLLDDLPAALVRTHTSPAGTTIRCHLGA
;
A
#
# COMPACT_ATOMS: atom_id res chain seq x y z
N MET A 1 4.72 1.65 -31.58
CA MET A 1 3.30 1.99 -31.33
C MET A 1 3.27 2.87 -30.11
N GLU A 2 2.76 4.09 -30.22
CA GLU A 2 2.66 5.01 -29.09
C GLU A 2 1.38 4.68 -28.31
N VAL A 3 1.49 4.59 -26.97
CA VAL A 3 0.38 4.26 -26.09
C VAL A 3 0.25 5.39 -25.07
N THR A 4 -0.96 5.91 -24.91
CA THR A 4 -1.28 6.96 -23.95
C THR A 4 -2.24 6.41 -22.91
N ILE A 5 -1.96 6.69 -21.63
CA ILE A 5 -2.84 6.36 -20.52
C ILE A 5 -3.67 7.60 -20.20
N LEU A 6 -5.00 7.46 -20.19
CA LEU A 6 -5.95 8.52 -19.88
C LEU A 6 -6.78 8.12 -18.66
N CYS A 7 -7.02 9.10 -17.78
CA CYS A 7 -7.96 8.96 -16.67
C CYS A 7 -9.19 9.83 -16.97
N PRO A 8 -10.28 9.27 -17.53
CA PRO A 8 -11.48 10.04 -17.85
C PRO A 8 -12.29 10.36 -16.58
N TYR A 9 -12.80 11.60 -16.48
CA TYR A 9 -13.65 12.06 -15.39
C TYR A 9 -14.93 12.67 -15.96
N ASP A 10 -16.09 12.14 -15.58
CA ASP A 10 -17.38 12.76 -15.86
C ASP A 10 -17.61 13.92 -14.88
N THR A 11 -17.36 15.15 -15.32
CA THR A 11 -17.51 16.33 -14.46
C THR A 11 -18.96 16.72 -14.18
N ALA A 12 -19.93 16.17 -14.92
CA ALA A 12 -21.34 16.39 -14.63
C ALA A 12 -21.85 15.43 -13.54
N ALA A 13 -21.33 14.20 -13.48
CA ALA A 13 -21.73 13.21 -12.49
C ALA A 13 -20.87 13.24 -11.21
N LEU A 14 -19.61 13.67 -11.29
CA LEU A 14 -18.69 13.64 -10.15
C LEU A 14 -18.79 14.89 -9.28
N HIS A 15 -18.64 14.67 -7.97
CA HIS A 15 -18.45 15.77 -7.04
C HIS A 15 -17.24 16.62 -7.45
N PRO A 16 -17.30 17.97 -7.40
CA PRO A 16 -16.24 18.87 -7.91
C PRO A 16 -14.83 18.63 -7.33
N ARG A 17 -14.75 17.99 -6.17
CA ARG A 17 -13.47 17.58 -5.54
C ARG A 17 -12.71 16.54 -6.36
N ALA A 18 -13.37 15.59 -7.02
CA ALA A 18 -12.67 14.52 -7.74
C ALA A 18 -11.89 15.07 -8.95
N PRO A 19 -12.48 15.90 -9.84
CA PRO A 19 -11.71 16.57 -10.90
C PRO A 19 -10.64 17.52 -10.36
N ALA A 20 -10.87 18.20 -9.24
CA ALA A 20 -9.87 19.07 -8.63
C ALA A 20 -8.64 18.27 -8.13
N ASP A 21 -8.86 17.16 -7.43
CA ASP A 21 -7.79 16.28 -6.97
C ASP A 21 -7.04 15.65 -8.16
N ALA A 22 -7.77 15.23 -9.21
CA ALA A 22 -7.16 14.71 -10.43
C ALA A 22 -6.20 15.72 -11.07
N ARG A 23 -6.59 17.00 -11.18
CA ARG A 23 -5.73 18.05 -11.74
C ARG A 23 -4.42 18.26 -10.98
N THR A 24 -4.34 17.85 -9.71
CA THR A 24 -3.08 17.91 -8.94
C THR A 24 -2.11 16.78 -9.25
N THR A 25 -2.58 15.70 -9.88
CA THR A 25 -1.77 14.50 -10.17
C THR A 25 -1.56 14.25 -11.66
N HIS A 26 -2.22 15.01 -12.54
CA HIS A 26 -2.13 14.86 -14.00
C HIS A 26 -1.37 16.04 -14.63
N PRO A 27 -0.22 15.79 -15.30
CA PRO A 27 0.60 16.86 -15.88
C PRO A 27 -0.07 17.53 -17.09
N VAL A 28 -1.04 16.85 -17.69
CA VAL A 28 -1.77 17.28 -18.88
C VAL A 28 -3.27 17.11 -18.62
N VAL A 29 -4.05 18.11 -18.99
CA VAL A 29 -5.51 18.09 -18.93
C VAL A 29 -6.06 18.19 -20.35
N ILE A 30 -7.02 17.30 -20.65
CA ILE A 30 -7.75 17.30 -21.91
C ILE A 30 -9.21 17.65 -21.60
N GLU A 31 -9.71 18.73 -22.19
CA GLU A 31 -11.10 19.17 -22.08
C GLU A 31 -11.66 19.41 -23.48
N GLY A 32 -12.61 18.57 -23.91
CA GLY A 32 -13.08 18.58 -25.30
C GLY A 32 -11.94 18.21 -26.27
N ALA A 33 -11.68 19.08 -27.24
CA ALA A 33 -10.57 18.92 -28.20
C ALA A 33 -9.27 19.61 -27.76
N GLU A 34 -9.28 20.34 -26.65
CA GLU A 34 -8.12 21.09 -26.18
C GLU A 34 -7.28 20.29 -25.19
N GLN A 35 -5.97 20.31 -25.40
CA GLN A 35 -4.98 19.72 -24.51
C GLN A 35 -4.05 20.81 -24.00
N ARG A 36 -3.89 20.88 -22.67
CA ARG A 36 -3.06 21.91 -22.02
C ARG A 36 -2.27 21.36 -20.84
N PRO A 37 -1.11 21.95 -20.51
CA PRO A 37 -0.42 21.67 -19.26
C PRO A 37 -1.35 21.90 -18.05
N GLY A 38 -1.30 20.99 -17.09
CA GLY A 38 -2.05 21.09 -15.84
C GLY A 38 -1.45 22.15 -14.92
N ALA A 39 -2.02 23.35 -14.89
CA ALA A 39 -1.53 24.45 -14.03
C ALA A 39 -1.55 24.12 -12.52
N ALA A 40 -2.37 23.15 -12.11
CA ALA A 40 -2.47 22.67 -10.72
C ALA A 40 -1.60 21.44 -10.44
N TYR A 41 -0.80 20.96 -11.41
CA TYR A 41 0.02 19.77 -11.27
C TYR A 41 1.04 19.94 -10.14
N ASP A 42 0.86 19.16 -9.08
CA ASP A 42 1.60 19.17 -7.82
C ASP A 42 1.52 17.75 -7.23
N PRO A 43 2.18 16.75 -7.84
CA PRO A 43 2.05 15.36 -7.42
C PRO A 43 2.64 15.15 -6.02
N GLU A 44 3.73 15.84 -5.66
CA GLU A 44 4.32 15.77 -4.32
C GLU A 44 3.36 16.32 -3.25
N GLY A 45 2.77 17.50 -3.48
CA GLY A 45 1.79 18.06 -2.55
C GLY A 45 0.50 17.25 -2.51
N ALA A 46 0.08 16.62 -3.62
CA ALA A 46 -1.06 15.70 -3.63
C ALA A 46 -0.81 14.48 -2.74
N VAL A 47 0.38 13.88 -2.83
CA VAL A 47 0.81 12.77 -1.95
C VAL A 47 0.88 13.24 -0.50
N ALA A 48 1.46 14.40 -0.23
CA ALA A 48 1.57 14.95 1.12
C ALA A 48 0.20 15.19 1.77
N ARG A 49 -0.77 15.77 1.03
CA ARG A 49 -2.16 15.97 1.49
C ARG A 49 -2.88 14.66 1.83
N ARG A 50 -2.47 13.55 1.21
CA ARG A 50 -3.05 12.21 1.43
C ARG A 50 -2.28 11.37 2.45
N ASN A 51 -1.12 11.82 2.91
CA ASN A 51 -0.34 11.17 3.98
C ASN A 51 -0.96 11.44 5.35
N LEU A 52 -2.16 10.91 5.57
CA LEU A 52 -2.91 11.05 6.81
C LEU A 52 -2.63 9.87 7.75
N PRO A 53 -2.58 10.09 9.08
CA PRO A 53 -2.47 9.01 10.04
C PRO A 53 -3.55 7.95 9.84
N LEU A 54 -3.14 6.68 9.91
CA LEU A 54 -4.07 5.56 9.91
C LEU A 54 -4.72 5.45 11.30
N PRO A 55 -6.02 5.10 11.39
CA PRO A 55 -6.62 4.73 12.67
C PRO A 55 -5.77 3.66 13.36
N PRO A 56 -5.52 3.73 14.67
CA PRO A 56 -4.61 2.80 15.33
C PRO A 56 -5.09 1.35 15.16
N ALA A 57 -4.15 0.43 14.92
CA ALA A 57 -4.42 -0.99 15.06
C ALA A 57 -4.78 -1.32 16.52
N PRO A 58 -5.58 -2.36 16.77
CA PRO A 58 -5.88 -2.81 18.14
C PRO A 58 -4.60 -3.12 18.92
N ALA A 59 -4.58 -2.80 20.22
CA ALA A 59 -3.41 -3.03 21.06
C ALA A 59 -3.28 -4.48 21.55
N ALA A 60 -4.40 -5.17 21.74
CA ALA A 60 -4.52 -6.57 22.13
C ALA A 60 -5.97 -7.02 21.95
N GLY A 61 -6.21 -8.33 21.95
CA GLY A 61 -7.54 -8.92 21.96
C GLY A 61 -7.59 -10.30 21.30
N PRO A 62 -8.67 -11.07 21.51
CA PRO A 62 -8.88 -12.30 20.77
C PRO A 62 -8.95 -11.98 19.27
N GLY A 63 -8.16 -12.68 18.44
CA GLY A 63 -8.11 -12.45 17.00
C GLY A 63 -7.15 -11.35 16.53
N VAL A 64 -6.30 -10.81 17.41
CA VAL A 64 -5.22 -9.88 17.04
C VAL A 64 -3.87 -10.58 17.15
N LEU A 65 -3.16 -10.72 16.03
CA LEU A 65 -1.77 -11.19 16.00
C LEU A 65 -0.85 -9.98 16.03
N HIS A 66 0.11 -9.98 16.95
CA HIS A 66 1.29 -9.11 16.90
C HIS A 66 2.54 -9.99 16.85
N ALA A 67 3.37 -9.80 15.82
CA ALA A 67 4.65 -10.50 15.72
C ALA A 67 5.78 -9.49 15.53
N ARG A 68 7.00 -9.85 15.95
CA ARG A 68 8.21 -9.08 15.66
C ARG A 68 9.03 -9.84 14.62
N PHE A 69 9.61 -9.09 13.69
CA PHE A 69 10.53 -9.66 12.72
C PHE A 69 11.81 -8.83 12.60
N ASP A 70 12.82 -9.51 12.09
CA ASP A 70 14.10 -9.04 11.60
C ASP A 70 14.46 -9.93 10.39
N ALA A 71 15.68 -9.78 9.86
CA ALA A 71 16.15 -10.53 8.69
C ALA A 71 16.08 -12.06 8.88
N GLU A 72 16.23 -12.57 10.11
CA GLU A 72 16.27 -14.01 10.40
C GLU A 72 14.86 -14.61 10.48
N ARG A 73 13.83 -13.78 10.66
CA ARG A 73 12.45 -14.22 10.95
C ARG A 73 11.45 -13.94 9.82
N LEU A 74 11.93 -13.53 8.64
CA LEU A 74 11.07 -13.18 7.49
C LEU A 74 10.16 -14.33 7.05
N SER A 75 10.67 -15.57 6.95
CA SER A 75 9.82 -16.71 6.57
C SER A 75 8.82 -17.06 7.67
N ALA A 76 9.25 -17.05 8.93
CA ALA A 76 8.39 -17.37 10.07
C ALA A 76 7.22 -16.39 10.21
N VAL A 77 7.46 -15.09 9.98
CA VAL A 77 6.42 -14.08 10.13
C VAL A 77 5.37 -14.17 9.02
N GLY A 78 5.76 -14.56 7.80
CA GLY A 78 4.83 -14.85 6.71
C GLY A 78 3.88 -16.00 7.05
N HIS A 79 4.41 -17.13 7.56
CA HIS A 79 3.59 -18.26 7.97
C HIS A 79 2.65 -17.91 9.14
N LEU A 80 3.15 -17.20 10.16
CA LEU A 80 2.31 -16.77 11.29
C LEU A 80 1.14 -15.88 10.84
N ALA A 81 1.39 -14.97 9.91
CA ALA A 81 0.34 -14.13 9.35
C ALA A 81 -0.69 -14.95 8.55
N ALA A 82 -0.23 -15.91 7.74
CA ALA A 82 -1.10 -16.80 6.98
C ALA A 82 -1.98 -17.66 7.91
N ASP A 83 -1.38 -18.34 8.89
CA ASP A 83 -2.09 -19.19 9.85
C ASP A 83 -3.15 -18.39 10.61
N HIS A 84 -2.80 -17.18 11.07
CA HIS A 84 -3.74 -16.30 11.75
C HIS A 84 -4.85 -15.79 10.82
N GLY A 85 -4.51 -15.40 9.59
CA GLY A 85 -5.47 -14.97 8.58
C GLY A 85 -6.48 -16.07 8.23
N ALA A 86 -6.03 -17.31 8.10
CA ALA A 86 -6.89 -18.47 7.93
C ALA A 86 -7.81 -18.68 9.14
N GLY A 87 -7.30 -18.50 10.36
CA GLY A 87 -8.10 -18.51 11.59
C GLY A 87 -9.14 -17.39 11.68
N LEU A 88 -8.95 -16.29 10.94
CA LEU A 88 -9.91 -15.20 10.78
C LEU A 88 -10.89 -15.41 9.61
N GLY A 89 -10.77 -16.52 8.88
CA GLY A 89 -11.67 -16.90 7.80
C GLY A 89 -11.18 -16.56 6.39
N LEU A 90 -9.94 -16.11 6.20
CA LEU A 90 -9.38 -15.97 4.85
C LEU A 90 -9.14 -17.34 4.21
N ALA A 91 -9.44 -17.44 2.92
CA ALA A 91 -9.17 -18.61 2.11
C ALA A 91 -8.78 -18.22 0.67
N GLY A 92 -8.27 -19.19 -0.09
CA GLY A 92 -7.94 -19.03 -1.50
C GLY A 92 -7.01 -17.83 -1.76
N GLU A 93 -7.35 -17.05 -2.79
CA GLU A 93 -6.55 -15.91 -3.25
C GLU A 93 -6.31 -14.87 -2.15
N ALA A 94 -7.27 -14.63 -1.25
CA ALA A 94 -7.10 -13.65 -0.19
C ALA A 94 -6.05 -14.07 0.85
N LEU A 95 -5.94 -15.37 1.14
CA LEU A 95 -4.92 -15.91 2.03
C LEU A 95 -3.53 -15.88 1.38
N GLU A 96 -3.46 -16.19 0.08
CA GLU A 96 -2.22 -16.07 -0.71
C GLU A 96 -1.74 -14.61 -0.75
N ASN A 97 -2.66 -13.67 -0.98
CA ASN A 97 -2.40 -12.23 -0.96
C ASN A 97 -1.89 -11.77 0.41
N LEU A 98 -2.46 -12.25 1.52
CA LEU A 98 -1.96 -11.93 2.87
C LEU A 98 -0.51 -12.39 3.06
N THR A 99 -0.22 -13.62 2.63
CA THR A 99 1.12 -14.22 2.74
C THR A 99 2.14 -13.40 1.94
N LEU A 100 1.80 -13.08 0.69
CA LEU A 100 2.64 -12.29 -0.21
C LEU A 100 2.87 -10.87 0.34
N VAL A 101 1.80 -10.16 0.71
CA VAL A 101 1.86 -8.84 1.33
C VAL A 101 2.77 -8.83 2.53
N THR A 102 2.59 -9.80 3.44
CA THR A 102 3.38 -9.85 4.67
C THR A 102 4.86 -10.05 4.35
N ALA A 103 5.18 -10.98 3.44
CA ALA A 103 6.56 -11.25 3.05
C ALA A 103 7.22 -10.02 2.39
N GLU A 104 6.52 -9.35 1.48
CA GLU A 104 7.05 -8.16 0.79
C GLU A 104 7.22 -6.99 1.76
N LEU A 105 6.20 -6.68 2.57
CA LEU A 105 6.28 -5.56 3.52
C LEU A 105 7.40 -5.78 4.54
N THR A 106 7.51 -6.99 5.11
CA THR A 106 8.56 -7.28 6.10
C THR A 106 9.96 -7.29 5.47
N THR A 107 10.11 -7.81 4.25
CA THR A 107 11.37 -7.73 3.50
C THR A 107 11.77 -6.29 3.23
N ASN A 108 10.83 -5.45 2.77
CA ASN A 108 11.08 -4.03 2.54
C ASN A 108 11.45 -3.31 3.84
N SER A 109 10.79 -3.64 4.95
CA SER A 109 11.16 -3.08 6.26
C SER A 109 12.56 -3.52 6.71
N VAL A 110 13.01 -4.73 6.37
CA VAL A 110 14.39 -5.15 6.67
C VAL A 110 15.40 -4.41 5.80
N VAL A 111 15.17 -4.37 4.49
CA VAL A 111 16.12 -3.82 3.51
C VAL A 111 16.17 -2.29 3.56
N HIS A 112 15.01 -1.64 3.73
CA HIS A 112 14.84 -0.19 3.63
C HIS A 112 14.30 0.45 4.92
N GLY A 113 13.60 -0.32 5.77
CA GLY A 113 12.86 0.16 6.94
C GLY A 113 13.59 0.12 8.28
N GLY A 114 14.93 0.01 8.28
CA GLY A 114 15.72 -0.03 9.52
C GLY A 114 15.87 -1.41 10.16
N GLY A 115 15.63 -2.49 9.40
CA GLY A 115 16.06 -3.85 9.75
C GLY A 115 15.07 -4.67 10.58
N ARG A 116 13.99 -4.06 11.10
CA ARG A 116 13.01 -4.72 11.96
C ARG A 116 11.67 -4.00 11.96
N GLY A 117 10.62 -4.72 12.37
CA GLY A 117 9.29 -4.13 12.51
C GLY A 117 8.30 -5.01 13.26
N THR A 118 7.03 -4.66 13.13
CA THR A 118 5.92 -5.38 13.75
C THR A 118 4.74 -5.45 12.79
N PRO A 119 4.43 -6.64 12.21
CA PRO A 119 3.12 -6.89 11.63
C PRO A 119 2.07 -7.03 12.73
N THR A 120 0.91 -6.48 12.45
CA THR A 120 -0.33 -6.70 13.18
C THR A 120 -1.37 -7.22 12.21
N VAL A 121 -2.04 -8.33 12.55
CA VAL A 121 -3.11 -8.91 11.71
C VAL A 121 -4.39 -9.06 12.55
N TRP A 122 -5.51 -8.53 12.04
CA TRP A 122 -6.79 -8.55 12.75
C TRP A 122 -7.97 -8.43 11.78
N ALA A 123 -9.17 -8.82 12.22
CA ALA A 123 -10.40 -8.61 11.47
C ALA A 123 -11.03 -7.24 11.78
N ALA A 124 -11.52 -6.53 10.77
CA ALA A 124 -12.31 -5.31 10.93
C ALA A 124 -13.26 -5.12 9.76
N GLY A 125 -14.55 -4.86 10.04
CA GLY A 125 -15.53 -4.51 9.02
C GLY A 125 -15.73 -5.58 7.93
N GLY A 126 -15.65 -6.87 8.28
CA GLY A 126 -15.78 -7.98 7.33
C GLY A 126 -14.52 -8.24 6.48
N GLN A 127 -13.40 -7.59 6.79
CA GLN A 127 -12.12 -7.78 6.12
C GLN A 127 -11.05 -8.21 7.13
N VAL A 128 -9.96 -8.80 6.64
CA VAL A 128 -8.73 -8.97 7.41
C VAL A 128 -7.74 -7.89 7.03
N LEU A 129 -7.19 -7.24 8.04
CA LEU A 129 -6.22 -6.16 7.89
C LEU A 129 -4.85 -6.69 8.29
N CYS A 130 -3.84 -6.40 7.48
CA CYS A 130 -2.43 -6.59 7.80
C CYS A 130 -1.75 -5.23 7.83
N GLU A 131 -1.16 -4.85 8.97
CA GLU A 131 -0.39 -3.62 9.11
C GLU A 131 1.04 -3.92 9.52
N VAL A 132 2.01 -3.43 8.73
CA VAL A 132 3.42 -3.46 9.10
C VAL A 132 3.86 -2.07 9.50
N ARG A 133 4.44 -1.99 10.71
CA ARG A 133 5.12 -0.78 11.21
C ARG A 133 6.62 -1.04 11.31
N ASP A 134 7.40 -0.15 10.74
CA ASP A 134 8.85 -0.10 10.91
C ASP A 134 9.32 1.29 11.31
N ARG A 135 10.63 1.43 11.60
CA ARG A 135 11.24 2.70 12.03
C ARG A 135 11.91 3.44 10.88
N GLY A 136 11.91 2.87 9.68
CA GLY A 136 12.51 3.49 8.53
C GLY A 136 11.55 4.46 7.88
N ARG A 137 12.13 5.37 7.11
CA ARG A 137 11.36 6.33 6.33
C ARG A 137 11.36 5.85 4.89
N LEU A 138 10.19 5.49 4.37
CA LEU A 138 10.04 5.31 2.93
C LEU A 138 10.22 6.68 2.27
N THR A 139 11.44 6.97 1.82
CA THR A 139 11.79 8.27 1.21
C THR A 139 11.32 8.40 -0.22
N ASP A 140 10.90 7.29 -0.83
CA ASP A 140 10.25 7.23 -2.15
C ASP A 140 8.90 6.52 -2.01
N PRO A 141 7.82 7.22 -1.62
CA PRO A 141 6.49 6.63 -1.49
C PRO A 141 6.02 5.85 -2.74
N PRO A 142 6.29 6.30 -3.98
CA PRO A 142 6.01 5.52 -5.18
C PRO A 142 7.04 4.41 -5.49
N ALA A 143 8.18 4.28 -4.81
CA ALA A 143 8.97 3.03 -4.89
C ALA A 143 8.13 1.82 -4.46
N GLY A 144 7.12 2.08 -3.62
CA GLY A 144 6.00 1.22 -3.22
C GLY A 144 5.06 0.72 -4.32
N ARG A 145 5.10 1.41 -5.46
CA ARG A 145 4.05 1.40 -6.50
C ARG A 145 4.67 1.55 -7.89
N ARG A 146 5.90 1.05 -8.04
CA ARG A 146 6.63 1.05 -9.31
C ARG A 146 6.96 -0.40 -9.61
N PRO A 147 6.56 -0.92 -10.77
CA PRO A 147 7.00 -2.23 -11.22
C PRO A 147 8.53 -2.31 -11.17
N ALA A 148 9.06 -3.39 -10.59
CA ALA A 148 10.49 -3.64 -10.63
C ALA A 148 10.97 -3.71 -12.09
N ALA A 149 12.10 -3.07 -12.40
CA ALA A 149 12.68 -3.13 -13.74
C ALA A 149 12.95 -4.59 -14.16
N PRO A 150 12.64 -5.01 -15.40
CA PRO A 150 12.87 -6.37 -15.87
C PRO A 150 14.34 -6.78 -15.67
N GLY A 151 14.59 -7.91 -15.00
CA GLY A 151 15.93 -8.51 -14.90
C GLY A 151 16.65 -8.43 -13.55
N ARG A 152 16.09 -7.78 -12.52
CA ARG A 152 16.64 -7.90 -11.15
C ARG A 152 16.24 -9.24 -10.51
N ARG A 153 17.15 -10.21 -10.54
CA ARG A 153 17.09 -11.40 -9.66
C ARG A 153 17.40 -10.94 -8.22
N GLY A 154 16.38 -10.88 -7.36
CA GLY A 154 16.56 -10.61 -5.93
C GLY A 154 15.91 -9.34 -5.37
N GLY A 155 14.80 -8.87 -5.93
CA GLY A 155 14.03 -7.79 -5.30
C GLY A 155 12.72 -7.59 -6.03
N ARG A 156 11.64 -8.21 -5.53
CA ARG A 156 10.26 -7.94 -5.97
C ARG A 156 9.80 -6.60 -5.39
N GLY A 157 10.57 -5.55 -5.71
CA GLY A 157 10.37 -4.19 -5.23
C GLY A 157 8.90 -3.84 -5.30
N LEU A 158 8.33 -3.61 -4.12
CA LEU A 158 6.94 -3.28 -3.82
C LEU A 158 5.97 -3.42 -5.00
N LEU A 159 5.60 -4.66 -5.31
CA LEU A 159 4.44 -4.95 -6.15
C LEU A 159 3.18 -4.88 -5.28
N LEU A 160 2.88 -3.70 -4.74
CA LEU A 160 1.60 -3.45 -4.09
C LEU A 160 0.49 -3.15 -5.11
N ASP A 161 0.85 -2.86 -6.36
CA ASP A 161 -0.11 -2.63 -7.46
C ASP A 161 -0.60 -3.94 -8.10
N ASP A 162 0.18 -5.03 -8.00
CA ASP A 162 -0.19 -6.39 -8.46
C ASP A 162 -0.90 -7.21 -7.36
N LEU A 163 -1.44 -6.55 -6.33
CA LEU A 163 -2.38 -7.17 -5.39
C LEU A 163 -3.79 -6.77 -5.82
N PRO A 164 -4.37 -7.42 -6.84
CA PRO A 164 -5.62 -6.99 -7.48
C PRO A 164 -6.83 -6.89 -6.52
N ALA A 165 -6.71 -7.37 -5.28
CA ALA A 165 -7.80 -7.42 -4.32
C ALA A 165 -7.55 -6.66 -2.99
N ALA A 166 -6.42 -5.95 -2.81
CA ALA A 166 -6.10 -5.31 -1.53
C ALA A 166 -6.05 -3.78 -1.60
N LEU A 167 -6.90 -3.09 -0.81
CA LEU A 167 -6.70 -1.67 -0.57
C LEU A 167 -5.46 -1.48 0.31
N VAL A 168 -4.43 -0.85 -0.25
CA VAL A 168 -3.19 -0.54 0.47
C VAL A 168 -3.12 0.94 0.83
N ARG A 169 -2.99 1.21 2.13
CA ARG A 169 -2.81 2.56 2.69
C ARG A 169 -1.45 2.69 3.34
N THR A 170 -0.80 3.83 3.09
CA THR A 170 0.54 4.13 3.63
C THR A 170 0.49 5.42 4.42
N HIS A 171 1.18 5.45 5.56
CA HIS A 171 1.45 6.65 6.33
C HIS A 171 2.92 6.69 6.73
N THR A 172 3.61 7.76 6.36
CA THR A 172 5.03 7.98 6.67
C THR A 172 5.18 9.20 7.57
N SER A 173 6.01 9.08 8.60
CA SER A 173 6.35 10.17 9.52
C SER A 173 7.84 10.11 9.89
N PRO A 174 8.40 11.11 10.60
CA PRO A 174 9.75 11.01 11.15
C PRO A 174 9.96 9.82 12.10
N ALA A 175 8.90 9.28 12.69
CA ALA A 175 8.96 8.12 13.59
C ALA A 175 9.03 6.77 12.86
N GLY A 176 8.75 6.74 11.56
CA GLY A 176 8.74 5.53 10.75
C GLY A 176 7.61 5.48 9.72
N THR A 177 7.46 4.31 9.10
CA THR A 177 6.47 4.03 8.06
C THR A 177 5.47 2.99 8.55
N THR A 178 4.20 3.20 8.22
CA THR A 178 3.11 2.24 8.45
C THR A 178 2.44 1.94 7.12
N ILE A 179 2.36 0.67 6.74
CA ILE A 179 1.62 0.21 5.57
C ILE A 179 0.55 -0.75 6.04
N ARG A 180 -0.70 -0.50 5.63
CA ARG A 180 -1.87 -1.32 5.96
C ARG A 180 -2.52 -1.81 4.68
N CYS A 181 -2.71 -3.12 4.60
CA CYS A 181 -3.43 -3.79 3.52
C CYS A 181 -4.75 -4.33 4.05
N HIS A 182 -5.82 -4.10 3.30
CA HIS A 182 -7.15 -4.64 3.56
C HIS A 182 -7.40 -5.80 2.61
N LEU A 183 -7.69 -6.98 3.14
CA LEU A 183 -7.94 -8.18 2.37
C LEU A 183 -9.41 -8.58 2.57
N GLY A 184 -10.13 -8.72 1.46
CA GLY A 184 -11.49 -9.27 1.48
C GLY A 184 -11.46 -10.73 1.92
N ALA A 185 -12.41 -11.12 2.77
CA ALA A 185 -12.67 -12.52 3.07
C ALA A 185 -13.61 -13.13 2.03
#